data_AF-A0A134B308-F1
#
_entry.id   AF-A0A134B308-F1
#
_cell.length_a   1.000
_cell.length_b   1.000
_cell.length_c   1.000
_cell.angle_alpha   90.00
_cell.angle_beta   90.00
_cell.angle_gamma   90.00
#
_symmetry.space_group_name_H-M   'P 1'
#
loop_
_entity.id
_entity.type
_entity.pdbx_description
1 polymer ?
#
loop_
_entity_poly.entity_id
_entity_poly.type
_entity_poly.pdbx_seq_one_letter_code
_entity_poly.pdbx_strand_id
1 'polypeptide(L)'
;MWYNFDVQKFGWQMLPTILRGDVMRSLLKVLLLPLVWLFSQFRLLQAEVKERLSSSGQTLSLIEALRRAYRLKEGDVYIVDSEYKQPHLYLKREGQRPIYLHRAGDSERTALYYEGGARVEPDFYIHIPDFLQTEEEGILRIVEQYKPAGRKYKIIYYPYE
;
A
#
# COMPACT_ATOMS: atom_id res chain seq x y z
N MET A 1 -7.92 -16.56 -2.01
CA MET A 1 -7.71 -18.01 -2.27
C MET A 1 -8.16 -18.49 -3.67
N TRP A 2 -8.31 -17.59 -4.67
CA TRP A 2 -8.59 -17.93 -6.09
C TRP A 2 -7.59 -17.22 -7.04
N TYR A 3 -6.36 -17.02 -6.58
CA TYR A 3 -5.40 -16.10 -7.21
C TYR A 3 -5.01 -16.49 -8.65
N ASN A 4 -5.17 -17.76 -9.02
CA ASN A 4 -4.96 -18.27 -10.38
C ASN A 4 -6.08 -19.21 -10.84
N PHE A 5 -7.31 -18.70 -10.91
CA PHE A 5 -8.41 -19.44 -11.54
C PHE A 5 -8.14 -19.61 -13.04
N ASP A 6 -7.94 -20.86 -13.47
CA ASP A 6 -7.80 -21.26 -14.87
C ASP A 6 -9.11 -21.88 -15.35
N VAL A 7 -9.81 -21.14 -16.19
CA VAL A 7 -11.11 -21.49 -16.77
C VAL A 7 -11.03 -22.79 -17.58
N GLN A 8 -9.93 -23.02 -18.31
CA GLN A 8 -9.80 -24.22 -19.14
C GLN A 8 -9.57 -25.45 -18.29
N LYS A 9 -8.72 -25.32 -17.26
CA LYS A 9 -8.47 -26.40 -16.30
C LYS A 9 -9.74 -26.78 -15.54
N PHE A 10 -10.54 -25.78 -15.15
CA PHE A 10 -11.82 -26.01 -14.49
C PHE A 10 -12.83 -26.71 -15.41
N GLY A 11 -12.98 -26.24 -16.66
CA GLY A 11 -13.86 -26.88 -17.63
C GLY A 11 -13.48 -28.33 -17.93
N TRP A 12 -12.18 -28.64 -17.93
CA TRP A 12 -11.69 -30.02 -18.05
C TRP A 12 -12.01 -30.89 -16.84
N GLN A 13 -11.90 -30.35 -15.63
CA GLN A 13 -12.20 -31.09 -14.39
C GLN A 13 -13.70 -31.42 -14.28
N MET A 14 -14.57 -30.58 -14.86
CA MET A 14 -16.01 -30.80 -14.92
C MET A 14 -16.45 -31.81 -15.99
N LEU A 15 -15.57 -32.19 -16.92
CA LEU A 15 -15.86 -33.22 -17.91
C LEU A 15 -15.81 -34.63 -17.30
N PRO A 16 -16.88 -35.44 -17.47
CA PRO A 16 -16.87 -36.87 -17.15
C PRO A 16 -15.73 -37.59 -17.89
N THR A 17 -15.10 -38.56 -17.25
CA THR A 17 -13.95 -39.32 -17.80
C THR A 17 -14.22 -39.95 -19.16
N ILE A 18 -15.47 -40.35 -19.43
CA ILE A 18 -15.90 -40.98 -20.68
C ILE A 18 -15.80 -40.00 -21.88
N LEU A 19 -15.93 -38.70 -21.62
CA LEU A 19 -15.94 -37.64 -22.64
C LEU A 19 -14.59 -36.93 -22.79
N ARG A 20 -13.53 -37.41 -22.13
CA ARG A 20 -12.18 -36.81 -22.16
C ARG A 20 -11.36 -37.19 -23.41
N GLY A 21 -12.00 -37.16 -24.57
CA GLY A 21 -11.32 -37.30 -25.87
C GLY A 21 -10.76 -35.98 -26.40
N ASP A 22 -9.84 -36.05 -27.35
CA ASP A 22 -9.16 -34.88 -27.94
C ASP A 22 -10.12 -33.94 -28.69
N VAL A 23 -11.17 -34.49 -29.31
CA VAL A 23 -12.21 -33.71 -30.01
C VAL A 23 -13.01 -32.88 -29.01
N MET A 24 -13.48 -33.51 -27.92
CA MET A 24 -14.25 -32.82 -26.87
C MET A 24 -13.40 -31.76 -26.16
N ARG A 25 -12.11 -32.04 -25.96
CA ARG A 25 -11.16 -31.06 -25.41
C ARG A 25 -11.03 -29.83 -26.30
N SER A 26 -10.97 -30.01 -27.61
CA SER A 26 -10.84 -28.92 -28.57
C SER A 26 -12.12 -28.10 -28.65
N LEU A 27 -13.29 -28.76 -28.67
CA LEU A 27 -14.60 -28.10 -28.63
C LEU A 27 -14.78 -27.26 -27.35
N LEU A 28 -14.42 -27.83 -26.19
CA LEU A 28 -14.51 -27.15 -24.90
C LEU A 28 -13.59 -25.92 -24.85
N LYS A 29 -12.37 -25.99 -25.42
CA LYS A 29 -11.48 -24.83 -25.51
C LYS A 29 -12.11 -23.68 -26.30
N VAL A 30 -12.77 -23.97 -27.42
CA VAL A 30 -13.44 -22.96 -28.24
C VAL A 30 -14.64 -22.38 -27.49
N LEU A 31 -15.45 -23.22 -26.83
CA LEU A 31 -16.62 -22.78 -26.07
C LEU A 31 -16.25 -21.88 -24.88
N LEU A 32 -15.13 -22.16 -24.21
CA LEU A 32 -14.66 -21.40 -23.06
C LEU A 32 -13.84 -20.15 -23.44
N LEU A 33 -13.50 -19.98 -24.72
CA LEU A 33 -12.70 -18.87 -25.22
C LEU A 33 -13.26 -17.48 -24.87
N PRO A 34 -14.57 -17.18 -25.02
CA PRO A 34 -15.12 -15.89 -24.58
C PRO A 34 -15.02 -15.69 -23.05
N LEU A 35 -15.13 -16.76 -22.26
CA LEU A 35 -15.01 -16.68 -20.80
C LEU A 35 -13.56 -16.41 -20.38
N VAL A 36 -12.59 -17.03 -21.06
CA VAL A 36 -11.16 -16.75 -20.87
C VAL A 36 -10.85 -15.29 -21.20
N TRP A 37 -11.40 -14.78 -22.30
CA TRP A 37 -11.25 -13.37 -22.68
C TRP A 37 -11.84 -12.44 -21.61
N LEU A 38 -13.07 -12.68 -21.15
CA LEU A 38 -13.69 -11.88 -20.09
C LEU A 38 -12.85 -11.86 -18.80
N PHE A 39 -12.34 -13.02 -18.37
CA PHE A 39 -11.47 -13.13 -17.20
C PHE A 39 -10.14 -12.38 -17.39
N SER A 40 -9.58 -12.36 -18.60
CA SER A 40 -8.37 -11.58 -18.88
C SER A 40 -8.62 -10.08 -18.75
N GLN A 41 -9.74 -9.57 -19.27
CA GLN A 41 -10.14 -8.17 -19.13
C GLN A 41 -10.37 -7.80 -17.65
N PHE A 42 -11.05 -8.67 -16.90
CA PHE A 42 -11.25 -8.47 -15.47
C PHE A 42 -9.93 -8.44 -14.69
N ARG A 43 -8.96 -9.31 -15.03
CA ARG A 43 -7.63 -9.29 -14.38
C ARG A 43 -6.85 -8.02 -14.69
N LEU A 44 -6.92 -7.51 -15.92
CA LEU A 44 -6.29 -6.24 -16.30
C LEU A 44 -6.90 -5.08 -15.50
N LEU A 45 -8.24 -5.00 -15.43
CA LEU A 45 -8.94 -4.02 -14.62
C LEU A 45 -8.56 -4.14 -13.15
N GLN A 46 -8.49 -5.36 -12.61
CA GLN A 46 -8.10 -5.59 -11.22
C GLN A 46 -6.66 -5.13 -10.95
N ALA A 47 -5.73 -5.38 -11.87
CA ALA A 47 -4.34 -4.93 -11.76
C ALA A 47 -4.26 -3.40 -11.78
N GLU A 48 -4.94 -2.76 -12.72
CA GLU A 48 -5.00 -1.30 -12.84
C GLU A 48 -5.66 -0.65 -11.62
N VAL A 49 -6.78 -1.21 -11.13
CA VAL A 49 -7.44 -0.75 -9.91
C VAL A 49 -6.56 -0.97 -8.70
N LYS A 50 -5.81 -2.07 -8.62
CA LYS A 50 -4.86 -2.32 -7.52
C LYS A 50 -3.71 -1.30 -7.54
N GLU A 51 -3.20 -0.95 -8.72
CA GLU A 51 -2.19 0.10 -8.90
C GLU A 51 -2.76 1.47 -8.48
N ARG A 52 -3.94 1.85 -8.98
CA ARG A 52 -4.65 3.07 -8.59
C ARG A 52 -5.02 3.11 -7.09
N LEU A 53 -5.33 1.97 -6.47
CA LEU A 53 -5.61 1.87 -5.03
C LEU A 53 -4.33 1.92 -4.19
N SER A 54 -3.20 1.45 -4.75
CA SER A 54 -1.89 1.58 -4.09
C SER A 54 -1.48 3.05 -3.99
N SER A 55 -1.78 3.85 -5.02
CA SER A 55 -1.79 5.32 -4.97
C SER A 55 -3.12 5.82 -4.39
N SER A 56 -3.39 5.53 -3.11
CA SER A 56 -4.73 5.71 -2.53
C SER A 56 -5.34 7.09 -2.85
N GLY A 57 -6.61 7.14 -3.29
CA GLY A 57 -7.28 8.40 -3.64
C GLY A 57 -7.30 9.44 -2.51
N GLN A 58 -7.07 9.03 -1.27
CA GLN A 58 -6.84 9.89 -0.11
C GLN A 58 -5.43 10.52 -0.12
N THR A 59 -4.39 9.76 -0.49
CA THR A 59 -3.03 10.27 -0.75
C THR A 59 -3.05 11.32 -1.86
N LEU A 60 -3.74 11.04 -2.97
CA LEU A 60 -3.86 11.99 -4.08
C LEU A 60 -4.63 13.25 -3.66
N SER A 61 -5.78 13.08 -2.99
CA SER A 61 -6.57 14.20 -2.44
C SER A 61 -5.75 15.06 -1.47
N LEU A 62 -4.92 14.45 -0.63
CA LEU A 62 -4.07 15.16 0.33
C LEU A 62 -2.97 15.95 -0.38
N ILE A 63 -2.27 15.34 -1.35
CA ILE A 63 -1.26 16.03 -2.17
C ILE A 63 -1.89 17.19 -2.94
N GLU A 64 -3.06 16.98 -3.56
CA GLU A 64 -3.76 18.03 -4.28
C GLU A 64 -4.26 19.15 -3.37
N ALA A 65 -4.74 18.83 -2.16
CA ALA A 65 -5.16 19.82 -1.17
C ALA A 65 -3.99 20.71 -0.72
N LEU A 66 -2.83 20.11 -0.41
CA LEU A 66 -1.61 20.85 -0.05
C LEU A 66 -1.12 21.69 -1.24
N ARG A 67 -1.10 21.12 -2.45
CA ARG A 67 -0.70 21.83 -3.68
C ARG A 67 -1.59 23.04 -3.93
N ARG A 68 -2.90 22.90 -3.78
CA ARG A 68 -3.87 23.98 -4.00
C ARG A 68 -3.79 25.07 -2.93
N ALA A 69 -3.58 24.69 -1.67
CA ALA A 69 -3.46 25.63 -0.56
C ALA A 69 -2.23 26.54 -0.71
N TYR A 70 -1.08 25.97 -1.09
CA TYR A 70 0.20 26.67 -1.12
C TYR A 70 0.72 26.98 -2.54
N ARG A 71 -0.10 26.75 -3.59
CA ARG A 71 0.24 26.98 -5.00
C ARG A 71 1.54 26.32 -5.46
N LEU A 72 1.75 25.08 -5.03
CA LEU A 72 2.96 24.31 -5.33
C LEU A 72 2.89 23.71 -6.74
N LYS A 73 4.05 23.38 -7.32
CA LYS A 73 4.14 22.65 -8.58
C LYS A 73 3.90 21.16 -8.36
N GLU A 74 3.66 20.46 -9.45
CA GLU A 74 3.54 19.00 -9.43
C GLU A 74 4.89 18.37 -9.10
N GLY A 75 4.94 17.56 -8.04
CA GLY A 75 6.16 16.92 -7.54
C GLY A 75 6.78 17.58 -6.30
N ASP A 76 6.40 18.81 -5.96
CA ASP A 76 6.94 19.52 -4.78
C ASP A 76 6.47 18.91 -3.45
N VAL A 77 5.35 18.18 -3.46
CA VAL A 77 4.85 17.44 -2.29
C VAL A 77 4.58 16.02 -2.71
N TYR A 78 5.19 15.07 -2.02
CA TYR A 78 5.03 13.66 -2.29
C TYR A 78 4.97 12.86 -0.99
N ILE A 79 4.29 11.70 -1.06
CA ILE A 79 4.14 10.79 0.06
C ILE A 79 4.95 9.53 -0.22
N VAL A 80 5.78 9.14 0.74
CA VAL A 80 6.55 7.89 0.71
C VAL A 80 6.00 6.94 1.76
N ASP A 81 5.60 5.75 1.34
CA ASP A 81 5.19 4.69 2.26
C ASP A 81 6.41 4.13 3.02
N SER A 82 6.25 3.81 4.31
CA SER A 82 7.34 3.19 5.07
C SER A 82 7.64 1.76 4.57
N GLU A 83 8.93 1.41 4.54
CA GLU A 83 9.41 0.11 4.07
C GLU A 83 9.08 -1.02 5.07
N TYR A 84 8.94 -0.69 6.36
CA TYR A 84 8.79 -1.65 7.46
C TYR A 84 7.32 -1.96 7.80
N LYS A 85 6.46 -2.15 6.79
CA LYS A 85 5.04 -2.53 6.96
C LYS A 85 4.83 -4.04 7.15
N GLN A 86 5.81 -4.77 7.68
CA GLN A 86 5.64 -6.21 7.89
C GLN A 86 4.91 -6.46 9.22
N PRO A 87 3.69 -7.05 9.20
CA PRO A 87 3.01 -7.41 10.42
C PRO A 87 3.76 -8.56 11.10
N HIS A 88 4.36 -8.29 12.25
CA HIS A 88 4.97 -9.32 13.08
C HIS A 88 3.94 -9.88 14.05
N LEU A 89 3.76 -11.20 14.04
CA LEU A 89 2.96 -11.91 15.03
C LEU A 89 3.88 -12.34 16.16
N TYR A 90 3.56 -11.95 17.39
CA TYR A 90 4.24 -12.40 18.59
C TYR A 90 3.22 -12.88 19.62
N LEU A 91 3.62 -13.85 20.44
CA LEU A 91 2.78 -14.36 21.52
C LEU A 91 2.92 -13.45 22.74
N LYS A 92 1.82 -13.18 23.46
CA LYS A 92 1.85 -12.34 24.68
C LYS A 92 2.90 -12.79 25.72
N ARG A 93 3.19 -14.09 25.78
CA ARG A 93 4.20 -14.69 26.69
C ARG A 93 5.64 -14.36 26.31
N GLU A 94 5.91 -13.94 25.08
CA GLU A 94 7.26 -13.62 24.60
C GLU A 94 7.75 -12.25 25.10
N GLY A 95 6.85 -11.44 25.67
CA GLY A 95 7.24 -10.27 26.46
C GLY A 95 8.13 -9.27 25.70
N GLN A 96 7.90 -9.07 24.39
CA GLN A 96 8.64 -8.08 23.60
C GLN A 96 8.31 -6.67 24.07
N ARG A 97 9.10 -6.18 25.02
CA ARG A 97 9.11 -4.78 25.45
C ARG A 97 10.25 -4.08 24.72
N PRO A 98 10.00 -2.93 24.06
CA PRO A 98 11.06 -2.15 23.45
C PRO A 98 12.08 -1.72 24.52
N ILE A 99 13.36 -1.93 24.25
CA ILE A 99 14.46 -1.47 25.09
C ILE A 99 14.82 -0.07 24.61
N TYR A 100 14.80 0.90 25.53
CA TYR A 100 15.16 2.28 25.23
C TYR A 100 16.52 2.59 25.83
N LEU A 101 17.40 3.17 25.02
CA LEU A 101 18.59 3.85 25.49
C LEU A 101 18.24 5.32 25.74
N HIS A 102 18.62 5.83 26.91
CA HIS A 102 18.56 7.26 27.20
C HIS A 102 19.84 7.68 27.92
N ARG A 103 20.37 8.85 27.55
CA ARG A 103 21.43 9.49 28.31
C ARG A 103 20.80 10.22 29.49
N ALA A 104 21.39 10.15 30.68
CA ALA A 104 20.89 10.88 31.84
C ALA A 104 20.90 12.39 31.53
N GLY A 105 19.72 13.01 31.47
CA GLY A 105 19.53 14.43 31.16
C GLY A 105 18.96 14.72 29.77
N ASP A 106 18.79 13.72 28.91
CA ASP A 106 18.19 13.88 27.59
C ASP A 106 16.72 13.39 27.58
N SER A 107 15.83 14.14 26.91
CA SER A 107 14.42 13.78 26.79
C SER A 107 14.17 12.77 25.67
N GLU A 108 15.13 12.62 24.76
CA GLU A 108 15.05 11.70 23.64
C GLU A 108 15.37 10.26 24.04
N ARG A 109 14.45 9.34 23.72
CA ARG A 109 14.60 7.91 23.97
C ARG A 109 14.88 7.21 22.65
N THR A 110 16.10 6.71 22.47
CA THR A 110 16.43 5.91 21.28
C THR A 110 16.00 4.45 21.52
N ALA A 111 15.03 3.96 20.77
CA ALA A 111 14.62 2.57 20.83
C ALA A 111 15.64 1.67 20.11
N LEU A 112 16.07 0.60 20.76
CA LEU A 112 16.87 -0.46 20.13
C LEU A 112 15.93 -1.46 19.46
N TYR A 113 16.19 -1.73 18.20
CA TYR A 113 15.49 -2.74 17.41
C TYR A 113 16.45 -3.87 17.05
N TYR A 114 15.95 -5.11 17.09
CA TYR A 114 16.65 -6.22 16.47
C TYR A 114 16.69 -6.02 14.95
N GLU A 115 17.73 -6.55 14.29
CA GLU A 115 17.97 -6.36 12.85
C GLU A 115 16.78 -6.81 11.96
N GLY A 116 15.92 -7.70 12.46
CA GLY A 116 14.64 -8.09 11.84
C GLY A 116 13.39 -7.87 12.73
N GLY A 117 13.49 -7.00 13.74
CA GLY A 117 12.40 -6.70 14.67
C GLY A 117 11.43 -5.65 14.12
N ALA A 118 10.17 -5.70 14.57
CA ALA A 118 9.16 -4.71 14.23
C ALA A 118 9.61 -3.31 14.67
N ARG A 119 9.77 -2.39 13.70
CA ARG A 119 10.06 -0.99 13.98
C ARG A 119 8.76 -0.23 14.18
N VAL A 120 8.74 0.68 15.15
CA VAL A 120 7.61 1.61 15.33
C VAL A 120 7.85 2.80 14.41
N GLU A 121 7.69 2.57 13.11
CA GLU A 121 7.76 3.63 12.10
C GLU A 121 6.35 4.16 11.79
N PRO A 122 6.22 5.43 11.38
CA PRO A 122 4.98 5.92 10.80
C PRO A 122 4.62 5.11 9.55
N ASP A 123 3.33 5.01 9.21
CA ASP A 123 2.87 4.27 8.04
C ASP A 123 3.28 4.95 6.73
N PHE A 124 3.46 6.27 6.75
CA PHE A 124 3.92 7.06 5.60
C PHE A 124 4.60 8.37 6.02
N TYR A 125 5.48 8.87 5.16
CA TYR A 125 6.19 10.13 5.28
C TYR A 125 5.65 11.12 4.25
N ILE A 126 5.38 12.35 4.68
CA ILE A 126 4.97 13.45 3.79
C ILE A 126 6.18 14.36 3.63
N HIS A 127 6.69 14.48 2.40
CA HIS A 127 7.80 15.38 2.09
C HIS A 127 7.25 16.74 1.68
N ILE A 128 7.70 17.78 2.37
CA ILE A 128 7.26 19.16 2.18
C ILE A 128 8.50 20.06 2.04
N PRO A 129 8.49 21.06 1.15
CA PRO A 129 9.55 22.06 1.08
C PRO A 129 9.74 22.83 2.39
N ASP A 130 10.99 23.15 2.73
CA ASP A 130 11.36 23.90 3.94
C ASP A 130 10.74 25.30 4.04
N PHE A 131 10.50 25.99 2.92
CA PHE A 131 9.89 27.32 2.91
C PHE A 131 8.46 27.34 3.48
N LEU A 132 7.81 26.17 3.61
CA LEU A 132 6.49 26.05 4.22
C LEU A 132 6.53 25.73 5.72
N GLN A 133 7.73 25.63 6.32
CA GLN A 133 7.87 25.36 7.75
C GLN A 133 7.24 26.45 8.62
N THR A 134 7.10 27.68 8.12
CA THR A 134 6.42 28.78 8.81
C THR A 134 4.90 28.58 8.91
N GLU A 135 4.32 27.74 8.05
CA GLU A 135 2.88 27.47 7.94
C GLU A 135 2.51 26.07 8.45
N GLU A 136 3.30 25.53 9.37
CA GLU A 136 3.17 24.17 9.90
C GLU A 136 1.76 23.88 10.47
N GLU A 137 1.14 24.83 11.16
CA GLU A 137 -0.23 24.68 11.69
C GLU A 137 -1.27 24.48 10.59
N GLY A 138 -1.13 25.19 9.46
CA GLY A 138 -2.02 25.07 8.30
C GLY A 138 -1.86 23.72 7.60
N ILE A 139 -0.62 23.26 7.47
CA ILE A 139 -0.29 21.94 6.92
C ILE A 139 -0.89 20.84 7.81
N LEU A 140 -0.66 20.91 9.12
CA LEU A 140 -1.17 19.92 10.08
C LEU A 140 -2.69 19.79 9.99
N ARG A 141 -3.40 20.92 9.88
CA ARG A 141 -4.87 20.94 9.73
C ARG A 141 -5.33 20.24 8.45
N ILE A 142 -4.67 20.48 7.32
CA ILE A 142 -4.99 19.82 6.05
C ILE A 142 -4.67 18.33 6.14
N VAL A 143 -3.53 17.97 6.72
CA VAL A 143 -3.13 16.57 6.87
C VAL A 143 -4.13 15.82 7.76
N GLU A 144 -4.52 16.34 8.92
CA GLU A 144 -5.53 15.69 9.78
C GLU A 144 -6.90 15.54 9.10
N GLN A 145 -7.28 16.48 8.24
CA GLN A 145 -8.55 16.41 7.51
C GLN A 145 -8.56 15.32 6.42
N TYR A 146 -7.45 15.14 5.70
CA TYR A 146 -7.37 14.25 4.53
C TYR A 146 -6.67 12.91 4.80
N LYS A 147 -6.09 12.75 5.99
CA LYS A 147 -5.39 11.53 6.40
C LYS A 147 -6.32 10.31 6.44
N PRO A 148 -5.87 9.16 5.94
CA PRO A 148 -6.57 7.89 6.13
C PRO A 148 -6.73 7.54 7.61
N ALA A 149 -7.96 7.27 8.05
CA ALA A 149 -8.26 6.91 9.43
C ALA A 149 -7.40 5.72 9.91
N GLY A 150 -6.75 5.87 11.06
CA GLY A 150 -5.96 4.81 11.69
C GLY A 150 -4.51 4.66 11.20
N ARG A 151 -4.08 5.42 10.18
CA ARG A 151 -2.66 5.45 9.79
C ARG A 151 -1.86 6.50 10.59
N LYS A 152 -0.57 6.30 10.80
CA LYS A 152 0.36 7.28 11.40
C LYS A 152 1.20 7.93 10.31
N TYR A 153 1.50 9.22 10.46
CA TYR A 153 2.32 9.96 9.51
C TYR A 153 3.45 10.69 10.21
N LYS A 154 4.50 11.03 9.45
CA LYS A 154 5.53 11.98 9.86
C LYS A 154 5.82 12.94 8.70
N ILE A 155 5.91 14.23 9.01
CA ILE A 155 6.28 15.25 8.03
C ILE A 155 7.80 15.37 8.01
N ILE A 156 8.39 15.40 6.81
CA ILE A 156 9.81 15.63 6.58
C ILE A 156 9.94 16.89 5.74
N TYR A 157 10.57 17.91 6.31
CA TYR A 157 10.95 19.11 5.56
C TYR A 157 12.27 18.85 4.82
N TYR A 158 12.32 19.18 3.53
CA TYR A 158 13.53 19.05 2.72
C TYR A 158 13.95 20.44 2.19
N PRO A 159 15.26 20.69 2.06
CA PRO A 159 15.76 21.97 1.53
C PRO A 159 15.31 22.10 0.08
N TYR A 160 14.57 23.17 -0.21
CA TYR A 160 14.10 23.47 -1.56
C TYR A 160 15.14 24.31 -2.30
N GLU A 161 15.67 23.80 -3.41
CA GLU A 161 16.64 24.52 -4.27
C GLU A 161 15.99 25.60 -5.14
#